data_AF-A0A354NTU4-F1
#
_entry.id   AF-A0A354NTU4-F1
#
_cell.length_a   1.000
_cell.length_b   1.000
_cell.length_c   1.000
_cell.angle_alpha   90.00
_cell.angle_beta   90.00
_cell.angle_gamma   90.00
#
_symmetry.space_group_name_H-M   'P 1'
#
loop_
_entity.id
_entity.type
_entity.pdbx_description
1 polymer ?
#
loop_
_entity_poly.entity_id
_entity_poly.type
_entity_poly.pdbx_seq_one_letter_code
_entity_poly.pdbx_strand_id
1 'polypeptide(L)'
;MKSLGIDVPDETMWAGLPEPESQPWHNSAFDAEGELVQPFMDRLTQILEETDALGMVVILGCFYFGQDERLKDEDAVKAAVTNACDWLLEHNHRNVVVEINNECNVQRYEHEILQPHRVHELIELAKAIEKDGRRLLVGTSYGGRRVPDDSVCGVSDFLLMHGNGVTDPDRIADMVDQARALPSYRPMPVLFIEDDHFEFDQPSNNFVSALSRYASWGYFDPGEGAGGGAASGDYTEGYQNVPINWGINTPRKQAFFDLLQKVTGA
;
A
#
# COMPACT_ATOMS: atom_id res chain seq x y z
N MET A 1 21.84 -10.07 -11.38
CA MET A 1 22.12 -10.93 -12.57
C MET A 1 23.61 -10.96 -12.94
N LYS A 2 24.32 -9.83 -13.04
CA LYS A 2 25.79 -9.80 -13.21
C LYS A 2 26.57 -10.49 -12.08
N SER A 3 26.12 -10.32 -10.84
CA SER A 3 26.63 -11.07 -9.68
C SER A 3 26.35 -12.58 -9.74
N LEU A 4 25.43 -13.01 -10.62
CA LEU A 4 25.09 -14.41 -10.92
C LEU A 4 25.74 -14.89 -12.24
N GLY A 5 26.64 -14.10 -12.86
CA GLY A 5 27.34 -14.45 -14.09
C GLY A 5 26.53 -14.30 -15.39
N ILE A 6 25.38 -13.64 -15.34
CA ILE A 6 24.54 -13.38 -16.52
C ILE A 6 24.88 -11.97 -17.03
N ASP A 7 25.60 -11.90 -18.15
CA ASP A 7 26.07 -10.67 -18.81
C ASP A 7 25.33 -10.50 -20.15
N VAL A 8 24.06 -10.13 -20.05
CA VAL A 8 23.17 -9.83 -21.19
C VAL A 8 22.75 -8.36 -21.04
N PRO A 9 22.80 -7.53 -22.10
CA PRO A 9 22.32 -6.15 -22.03
C PRO A 9 20.86 -6.12 -21.57
N ASP A 10 20.50 -5.15 -20.73
CA ASP A 10 19.12 -5.04 -20.19
C ASP A 10 18.09 -4.98 -21.33
N GLU A 11 18.38 -4.23 -22.40
CA GLU A 11 17.56 -4.18 -23.62
C GLU A 11 17.27 -5.57 -24.21
N THR A 12 18.20 -6.50 -24.09
CA THR A 12 18.05 -7.89 -24.57
C THR A 12 17.37 -8.79 -23.53
N MET A 13 17.59 -8.55 -22.24
CA MET A 13 16.95 -9.28 -21.14
C MET A 13 15.45 -9.01 -21.09
N TRP A 14 15.06 -7.76 -21.35
CA TRP A 14 13.68 -7.31 -21.31
C TRP A 14 13.02 -7.26 -22.70
N ALA A 15 13.76 -7.63 -23.76
CA ALA A 15 13.25 -7.63 -25.13
C ALA A 15 11.97 -8.45 -25.28
N GLY A 16 10.89 -7.80 -25.72
CA GLY A 16 9.60 -8.44 -25.98
C GLY A 16 8.74 -8.68 -24.74
N LEU A 17 9.19 -8.28 -23.55
CA LEU A 17 8.29 -8.17 -22.40
C LEU A 17 7.40 -6.93 -22.57
N PRO A 18 6.12 -6.99 -22.16
CA PRO A 18 5.25 -5.83 -22.20
C PRO A 18 5.80 -4.71 -21.30
N GLU A 19 5.56 -3.47 -21.70
CA GLU A 19 5.92 -2.30 -20.90
C GLU A 19 5.31 -2.41 -19.49
N PRO A 20 6.02 -2.02 -18.42
CA PRO A 20 5.54 -2.16 -17.04
C PRO A 20 4.15 -1.54 -16.81
N GLU A 21 3.82 -0.46 -17.52
CA GLU A 21 2.54 0.24 -17.44
C GLU A 21 1.35 -0.63 -17.85
N SER A 22 1.60 -1.61 -18.74
CA SER A 22 0.56 -2.49 -19.30
C SER A 22 0.07 -3.56 -18.31
N GLN A 23 0.77 -3.78 -17.19
CA GLN A 23 0.42 -4.76 -16.14
C GLN A 23 -0.14 -6.10 -16.69
N PRO A 24 0.57 -6.78 -17.61
CA PRO A 24 0.08 -7.98 -18.30
C PRO A 24 -0.06 -9.20 -17.37
N TRP A 25 0.53 -9.14 -16.18
CA TRP A 25 0.48 -10.20 -15.18
C TRP A 25 -0.89 -10.24 -14.50
N HIS A 26 -1.30 -11.43 -14.08
CA HIS A 26 -2.46 -11.57 -13.19
C HIS A 26 -1.94 -11.70 -11.75
N ASN A 27 -2.11 -10.63 -10.98
CA ASN A 27 -1.73 -10.56 -9.58
C ASN A 27 -2.95 -10.18 -8.73
N SER A 28 -3.87 -11.12 -8.56
CA SER A 28 -5.10 -10.94 -7.77
C SER A 28 -5.32 -12.17 -6.90
N ALA A 29 -5.71 -11.94 -5.64
CA ALA A 29 -6.21 -12.99 -4.75
C ALA A 29 -7.70 -13.33 -5.00
N PHE A 30 -8.33 -12.64 -5.95
CA PHE A 30 -9.73 -12.82 -6.33
C PHE A 30 -9.84 -13.33 -7.77
N ASP A 31 -10.78 -14.24 -8.02
CA ASP A 31 -11.21 -14.57 -9.38
C ASP A 31 -12.21 -13.53 -9.92
N ALA A 32 -12.79 -13.78 -11.10
CA ALA A 32 -13.67 -12.83 -11.77
C ALA A 32 -14.98 -12.60 -11.02
N GLU A 33 -15.38 -13.54 -10.18
CA GLU A 33 -16.58 -13.52 -9.36
C GLU A 33 -16.34 -12.94 -7.95
N GLY A 34 -15.07 -12.67 -7.60
CA GLY A 34 -14.68 -12.17 -6.28
C GLY A 34 -14.43 -13.28 -5.25
N GLU A 35 -14.30 -14.53 -5.68
CA GLU A 35 -13.95 -15.64 -4.78
C GLU A 35 -12.45 -15.68 -4.51
N LEU A 36 -12.09 -16.14 -3.31
CA LEU A 36 -10.68 -16.22 -2.89
C LEU A 36 -9.95 -17.34 -3.63
N VAL A 37 -8.80 -17.01 -4.20
CA VAL A 37 -7.93 -17.95 -4.92
C VAL A 37 -7.00 -18.64 -3.91
N GLN A 38 -7.22 -19.94 -3.67
CA GLN A 38 -6.52 -20.70 -2.61
C GLN A 38 -4.99 -20.54 -2.58
N PRO A 39 -4.25 -20.61 -3.72
CA PRO A 39 -2.80 -20.36 -3.70
C PRO A 39 -2.36 -18.97 -3.17
N PHE A 40 -3.20 -17.93 -3.30
CA PHE A 40 -2.93 -16.64 -2.68
C PHE A 40 -3.16 -16.69 -1.18
N MET A 41 -4.24 -17.35 -0.74
CA MET A 41 -4.54 -17.50 0.68
C MET A 41 -3.47 -18.31 1.43
N ASP A 42 -2.97 -19.40 0.84
CA ASP A 42 -1.88 -20.20 1.43
C ASP A 42 -0.60 -19.39 1.64
N ARG A 43 -0.30 -18.46 0.72
CA ARG A 43 0.84 -17.54 0.85
C ARG A 43 0.57 -16.44 1.87
N LEU A 44 -0.64 -15.88 1.86
CA LEU A 44 -1.05 -14.86 2.81
C LEU A 44 -0.99 -15.39 4.25
N THR A 45 -1.47 -16.60 4.51
CA THR A 45 -1.39 -17.24 5.83
C THR A 45 0.05 -17.26 6.34
N GLN A 46 1.01 -17.72 5.53
CA GLN A 46 2.43 -17.75 5.91
C GLN A 46 2.96 -16.36 6.28
N ILE A 47 2.58 -15.32 5.51
CA ILE A 47 2.99 -13.95 5.77
C ILE A 47 2.37 -13.44 7.08
N LEU A 48 1.06 -13.64 7.28
CA LEU A 48 0.34 -13.16 8.45
C LEU A 48 0.82 -13.84 9.74
N GLU A 49 1.10 -15.15 9.69
CA GLU A 49 1.62 -15.91 10.83
C GLU A 49 3.05 -15.48 11.21
N GLU A 50 3.95 -15.33 10.23
CA GLU A 50 5.32 -14.89 10.51
C GLU A 50 5.36 -13.45 11.01
N THR A 51 4.56 -12.55 10.41
CA THR A 51 4.48 -11.16 10.88
C THR A 51 3.91 -11.06 12.29
N ASP A 52 2.92 -11.89 12.66
CA ASP A 52 2.40 -11.95 14.03
C ASP A 52 3.48 -12.43 15.00
N ALA A 53 4.22 -13.49 14.64
CA ALA A 53 5.34 -14.00 15.44
C ALA A 53 6.45 -12.96 15.65
N LEU A 54 6.68 -12.07 14.67
CA LEU A 54 7.62 -10.96 14.73
C LEU A 54 7.05 -9.71 15.43
N GLY A 55 5.78 -9.71 15.84
CA GLY A 55 5.12 -8.56 16.47
C GLY A 55 4.82 -7.41 15.50
N MET A 56 4.66 -7.72 14.21
CA MET A 56 4.37 -6.75 13.14
C MET A 56 2.88 -6.74 12.78
N VAL A 57 2.38 -5.56 12.40
CA VAL A 57 1.04 -5.39 11.84
C VAL A 57 1.13 -5.31 10.32
N VAL A 58 0.22 -6.00 9.62
CA VAL A 58 0.07 -5.98 8.18
C VAL A 58 -1.07 -5.04 7.77
N ILE A 59 -0.79 -4.13 6.85
CA ILE A 59 -1.81 -3.41 6.09
C ILE A 59 -2.10 -4.24 4.84
N LEU A 60 -3.25 -4.89 4.80
CA LEU A 60 -3.64 -5.77 3.70
C LEU A 60 -4.48 -4.97 2.70
N GLY A 61 -3.89 -4.66 1.55
CA GLY A 61 -4.58 -4.07 0.40
C GLY A 61 -5.37 -5.11 -0.39
N CYS A 62 -6.66 -4.88 -0.62
CA CYS A 62 -7.51 -5.79 -1.40
C CYS A 62 -7.38 -5.56 -2.91
N PHE A 63 -7.44 -4.32 -3.38
CA PHE A 63 -7.45 -4.01 -4.82
C PHE A 63 -6.33 -3.06 -5.25
N TYR A 64 -5.80 -3.33 -6.43
CA TYR A 64 -4.81 -2.49 -7.11
C TYR A 64 -5.35 -2.13 -8.50
N PHE A 65 -5.15 -0.88 -8.92
CA PHE A 65 -5.58 -0.42 -10.24
C PHE A 65 -4.86 -1.21 -11.34
N GLY A 66 -5.56 -1.56 -12.42
CA GLY A 66 -4.98 -2.42 -13.46
C GLY A 66 -5.08 -3.92 -13.13
N GLN A 67 -5.68 -4.28 -12.00
CA GLN A 67 -6.13 -5.64 -11.69
C GLN A 67 -7.65 -5.71 -11.53
N ASP A 68 -8.31 -4.59 -11.22
CA ASP A 68 -9.75 -4.51 -11.00
C ASP A 68 -10.58 -4.83 -12.25
N GLU A 69 -10.06 -4.59 -13.46
CA GLU A 69 -10.73 -4.97 -14.72
C GLU A 69 -10.97 -6.49 -14.86
N ARG A 70 -10.31 -7.32 -14.02
CA ARG A 70 -10.49 -8.77 -14.02
C ARG A 70 -11.72 -9.20 -13.23
N LEU A 71 -12.24 -8.34 -12.35
CA LEU A 71 -13.52 -8.52 -11.67
C LEU A 71 -14.64 -8.16 -12.63
N LYS A 72 -15.64 -9.03 -12.69
CA LYS A 72 -16.70 -8.97 -13.70
C LYS A 72 -17.57 -7.71 -13.58
N ASP A 73 -17.94 -7.33 -12.37
CA ASP A 73 -18.89 -6.26 -12.07
C ASP A 73 -18.78 -5.78 -10.60
N GLU A 74 -19.57 -4.77 -10.23
CA GLU A 74 -19.61 -4.22 -8.86
C GLU A 74 -19.99 -5.27 -7.81
N ASP A 75 -20.83 -6.25 -8.17
CA ASP A 75 -21.21 -7.32 -7.24
C ASP A 75 -20.01 -8.24 -6.95
N ALA A 76 -19.17 -8.53 -7.95
CA ALA A 76 -17.90 -9.23 -7.74
C ALA A 76 -16.94 -8.45 -6.84
N VAL A 77 -16.88 -7.12 -6.94
CA VAL A 77 -16.06 -6.28 -6.03
C VAL A 77 -16.55 -6.39 -4.59
N LYS A 78 -17.87 -6.33 -4.37
CA LYS A 78 -18.47 -6.48 -3.02
C LYS A 78 -18.28 -7.89 -2.47
N ALA A 79 -18.40 -8.92 -3.32
CA ALA A 79 -18.12 -10.30 -2.95
C ALA A 79 -16.67 -10.47 -2.51
N ALA A 80 -15.71 -9.93 -3.27
CA ALA A 80 -14.29 -9.93 -2.90
C ALA A 80 -14.01 -9.29 -1.54
N VAL A 81 -14.58 -8.12 -1.25
CA VAL A 81 -14.46 -7.47 0.08
C VAL A 81 -15.05 -8.35 1.18
N THR A 82 -16.23 -8.92 0.93
CA THR A 82 -16.93 -9.76 1.92
C THR A 82 -16.12 -11.02 2.23
N ASN A 83 -15.72 -11.74 1.19
CA ASN A 83 -14.95 -12.97 1.28
C ASN A 83 -13.60 -12.75 1.98
N ALA A 84 -12.89 -11.66 1.67
CA ALA A 84 -11.65 -11.30 2.35
C ALA A 84 -11.87 -11.02 3.85
N CYS A 85 -12.91 -10.25 4.20
CA CYS A 85 -13.22 -9.93 5.59
C CYS A 85 -13.62 -11.17 6.40
N ASP A 86 -14.51 -12.00 5.83
CA ASP A 86 -14.94 -13.26 6.44
C ASP A 86 -13.73 -14.16 6.68
N TRP A 87 -12.90 -14.39 5.66
CA TRP A 87 -11.72 -15.25 5.80
C TRP A 87 -10.77 -14.79 6.91
N LEU A 88 -10.46 -13.49 6.99
CA LEU A 88 -9.59 -12.93 8.04
C LEU A 88 -10.18 -13.12 9.44
N LEU A 89 -11.49 -12.91 9.59
CA LEU A 89 -12.20 -13.10 10.85
C LEU A 89 -12.30 -14.58 11.23
N GLU A 90 -12.54 -15.47 10.26
CA GLU A 90 -12.64 -16.91 10.46
C GLU A 90 -11.33 -17.52 10.94
N HIS A 91 -10.20 -17.09 10.37
CA HIS A 91 -8.86 -17.53 10.76
C HIS A 91 -8.32 -16.76 11.97
N ASN A 92 -9.10 -15.82 12.51
CA ASN A 92 -8.78 -15.07 13.72
C ASN A 92 -7.46 -14.28 13.64
N HIS A 93 -7.08 -13.81 12.46
CA HIS A 93 -5.90 -12.94 12.30
C HIS A 93 -6.13 -11.61 13.02
N ARG A 94 -5.20 -11.27 13.92
CA ARG A 94 -5.31 -10.08 14.80
C ARG A 94 -4.36 -8.95 14.46
N ASN A 95 -3.24 -9.27 13.81
CA ASN A 95 -2.19 -8.37 13.39
C ASN A 95 -2.43 -7.78 11.98
N VAL A 96 -3.69 -7.57 11.61
CA VAL A 96 -4.08 -7.10 10.26
C VAL A 96 -5.05 -5.93 10.34
N VAL A 97 -4.82 -4.94 9.49
CA VAL A 97 -5.77 -3.88 9.14
C VAL A 97 -5.99 -3.89 7.63
N VAL A 98 -7.17 -3.47 7.18
CA VAL A 98 -7.57 -3.60 5.78
C VAL A 98 -7.53 -2.26 5.07
N GLU A 99 -6.88 -2.24 3.92
CA GLU A 99 -6.98 -1.18 2.92
C GLU A 99 -7.87 -1.69 1.78
N ILE A 100 -8.99 -1.02 1.52
CA ILE A 100 -9.90 -1.43 0.43
C ILE A 100 -9.16 -1.43 -0.89
N ASN A 101 -8.56 -0.29 -1.28
CA ASN A 101 -7.81 -0.23 -2.52
C ASN A 101 -6.70 0.83 -2.48
N ASN A 102 -5.59 0.50 -3.13
CA ASN A 102 -4.44 1.37 -3.23
C ASN A 102 -4.76 2.63 -4.06
N GLU A 103 -4.51 3.82 -3.52
CA GLU A 103 -4.68 5.10 -4.19
C GLU A 103 -6.02 5.24 -4.94
N CYS A 104 -7.14 5.21 -4.21
CA CYS A 104 -8.49 5.16 -4.80
C CYS A 104 -8.80 6.27 -5.83
N ASN A 105 -8.05 7.38 -5.83
CA ASN A 105 -8.18 8.48 -6.78
C ASN A 105 -7.36 8.30 -8.08
N VAL A 106 -6.69 7.17 -8.29
CA VAL A 106 -6.02 6.83 -9.56
C VAL A 106 -7.08 6.60 -10.64
N GLN A 107 -6.94 7.31 -11.76
CA GLN A 107 -7.90 7.32 -12.87
C GLN A 107 -7.95 6.01 -13.68
N ARG A 108 -7.24 4.97 -13.24
CA ARG A 108 -7.21 3.64 -13.87
C ARG A 108 -8.22 2.66 -13.28
N TYR A 109 -8.84 2.96 -12.13
CA TYR A 109 -9.92 2.14 -11.59
C TYR A 109 -11.15 2.21 -12.51
N GLU A 110 -11.59 1.06 -13.01
CA GLU A 110 -12.75 0.96 -13.92
C GLU A 110 -14.06 0.85 -13.14
N HIS A 111 -14.05 0.20 -11.98
CA HIS A 111 -15.22 0.06 -11.12
C HIS A 111 -15.44 1.32 -10.28
N GLU A 112 -16.55 2.04 -10.50
CA GLU A 112 -16.86 3.29 -9.79
C GLU A 112 -16.87 3.13 -8.27
N ILE A 113 -17.27 1.97 -7.76
CA ILE A 113 -17.31 1.69 -6.32
C ILE A 113 -15.90 1.72 -5.66
N LEU A 114 -14.82 1.59 -6.44
CA LEU A 114 -13.44 1.71 -5.97
C LEU A 114 -12.90 3.15 -6.02
N GLN A 115 -13.68 4.11 -6.52
CA GLN A 115 -13.25 5.50 -6.71
C GLN A 115 -13.66 6.39 -5.53
N PRO A 116 -13.06 7.60 -5.35
CA PRO A 116 -13.18 8.38 -4.12
C PRO A 116 -14.63 8.72 -3.73
N HIS A 117 -15.48 8.95 -4.74
CA HIS A 117 -16.87 9.32 -4.56
C HIS A 117 -17.77 8.18 -4.06
N ARG A 118 -17.31 6.91 -4.08
CA ARG A 118 -18.09 5.73 -3.65
C ARG A 118 -17.34 4.73 -2.77
N VAL A 119 -16.02 4.75 -2.70
CA VAL A 119 -15.20 3.78 -1.93
C VAL A 119 -15.57 3.68 -0.44
N HIS A 120 -16.12 4.76 0.13
CA HIS A 120 -16.65 4.76 1.48
C HIS A 120 -17.76 3.69 1.69
N GLU A 121 -18.53 3.34 0.66
CA GLU A 121 -19.53 2.25 0.70
C GLU A 121 -18.88 0.89 0.99
N LEU A 122 -17.67 0.63 0.45
CA LEU A 122 -16.94 -0.62 0.70
C LEU A 122 -16.31 -0.66 2.10
N ILE A 123 -15.89 0.50 2.62
CA ILE A 123 -15.42 0.61 4.01
C ILE A 123 -16.59 0.30 4.96
N GLU A 124 -17.77 0.84 4.69
CA GLU A 124 -18.98 0.54 5.48
C GLU A 124 -19.37 -0.94 5.38
N LEU A 125 -19.34 -1.53 4.18
CA LEU A 125 -19.59 -2.95 3.96
C LEU A 125 -18.64 -3.81 4.81
N ALA A 126 -17.33 -3.57 4.71
CA ALA A 126 -16.32 -4.33 5.46
C ALA A 126 -16.50 -4.19 6.98
N LYS A 127 -16.90 -3.00 7.46
CA LYS A 127 -17.14 -2.74 8.88
C LYS A 127 -18.44 -3.36 9.42
N ALA A 128 -19.40 -3.66 8.54
CA ALA A 128 -20.65 -4.33 8.90
C ALA A 128 -20.47 -5.84 9.09
N ILE A 129 -19.35 -6.41 8.61
CA ILE A 129 -19.02 -7.82 8.78
C ILE A 129 -18.40 -8.02 10.16
N GLU A 130 -19.04 -8.87 10.96
CA GLU A 130 -18.67 -9.14 12.34
C GLU A 130 -18.73 -10.64 12.63
N LYS A 131 -17.72 -11.15 13.33
CA LYS A 131 -17.71 -12.50 13.88
C LYS A 131 -17.38 -12.45 15.36
N ASP A 132 -18.23 -13.04 16.19
CA ASP A 132 -18.05 -13.15 17.64
C ASP A 132 -17.74 -11.81 18.35
N GLY A 133 -18.42 -10.72 17.99
CA GLY A 133 -18.19 -9.40 18.60
C GLY A 133 -17.05 -8.60 17.99
N ARG A 134 -16.35 -9.13 16.97
CA ARG A 134 -15.17 -8.52 16.35
C ARG A 134 -15.41 -8.21 14.88
N ARG A 135 -15.03 -6.99 14.49
CA ARG A 135 -14.85 -6.55 13.09
C ARG A 135 -13.40 -6.16 12.80
N LEU A 136 -13.05 -6.02 11.52
CA LEU A 136 -11.75 -5.52 11.08
C LEU A 136 -11.69 -3.99 11.17
N LEU A 137 -10.47 -3.44 11.25
CA LEU A 137 -10.22 -2.00 11.09
C LEU A 137 -9.94 -1.71 9.63
N VAL A 138 -10.63 -0.72 9.06
CA VAL A 138 -10.68 -0.55 7.60
C VAL A 138 -10.48 0.91 7.20
N GLY A 139 -9.77 1.12 6.10
CA GLY A 139 -9.63 2.39 5.41
C GLY A 139 -9.35 2.18 3.92
N THR A 140 -8.98 3.25 3.23
CA THR A 140 -8.45 3.23 1.86
C THR A 140 -7.42 4.34 1.72
N SER A 141 -6.50 4.24 0.77
CA SER A 141 -5.48 5.27 0.55
C SER A 141 -5.85 6.20 -0.60
N TYR A 142 -5.22 7.38 -0.57
CA TYR A 142 -5.20 8.34 -1.66
C TYR A 142 -3.76 8.50 -2.12
N GLY A 143 -3.58 8.68 -3.42
CA GLY A 143 -2.27 8.83 -4.03
C GLY A 143 -1.54 10.09 -3.63
N GLY A 144 -0.26 10.15 -4.04
CA GLY A 144 0.69 11.17 -3.62
C GLY A 144 0.13 12.61 -3.64
N ARG A 145 0.41 13.38 -2.59
CA ARG A 145 0.02 14.81 -2.42
C ARG A 145 -1.48 15.07 -2.20
N ARG A 146 -2.31 14.02 -2.14
CA ARG A 146 -3.76 14.14 -1.96
C ARG A 146 -4.19 13.70 -0.56
N VAL A 147 -4.98 14.53 0.12
CA VAL A 147 -5.64 14.16 1.38
C VAL A 147 -7.01 13.51 1.09
N PRO A 148 -7.52 12.63 1.97
CA PRO A 148 -8.80 11.97 1.78
C PRO A 148 -9.98 12.95 1.69
N ASP A 149 -11.03 12.54 0.98
CA ASP A 149 -12.32 13.26 1.00
C ASP A 149 -13.05 13.02 2.34
N ASP A 150 -13.91 13.97 2.73
CA ASP A 150 -14.60 13.93 4.03
C ASP A 150 -15.50 12.69 4.20
N SER A 151 -16.10 12.20 3.11
CA SER A 151 -16.90 10.96 3.11
C SER A 151 -16.07 9.74 3.53
N VAL A 152 -14.85 9.62 3.01
CA VAL A 152 -13.91 8.55 3.40
C VAL A 152 -13.42 8.76 4.83
N CYS A 153 -13.10 10.00 5.20
CA CYS A 153 -12.66 10.33 6.56
C CYS A 153 -13.71 9.93 7.62
N GLY A 154 -14.99 10.20 7.35
CA GLY A 154 -16.08 9.89 8.28
C GLY A 154 -16.28 8.40 8.56
N VAL A 155 -15.94 7.52 7.62
CA VAL A 155 -16.16 6.07 7.76
C VAL A 155 -14.90 5.29 8.13
N SER A 156 -13.70 5.82 7.86
CA SER A 156 -12.43 5.11 8.06
C SER A 156 -12.04 4.96 9.53
N ASP A 157 -11.40 3.84 9.89
CA ASP A 157 -10.84 3.62 11.23
C ASP A 157 -9.46 4.29 11.43
N PHE A 158 -8.77 4.56 10.33
CA PHE A 158 -7.49 5.28 10.22
C PHE A 158 -7.42 5.93 8.84
N LEU A 159 -6.59 6.97 8.67
CA LEU A 159 -6.38 7.61 7.37
C LEU A 159 -5.06 7.14 6.75
N LEU A 160 -5.13 6.64 5.52
CA LEU A 160 -3.98 6.26 4.71
C LEU A 160 -3.72 7.33 3.64
N MET A 161 -2.47 7.79 3.54
CA MET A 161 -2.03 8.77 2.55
C MET A 161 -0.71 8.34 1.93
N HIS A 162 -0.40 8.90 0.77
CA HIS A 162 0.86 8.68 0.08
C HIS A 162 1.67 9.99 0.03
N GLY A 163 2.97 9.89 0.30
CA GLY A 163 3.93 10.98 0.21
C GLY A 163 4.59 11.10 -1.17
N ASN A 164 4.27 10.21 -2.10
CA ASN A 164 4.91 10.14 -3.41
C ASN A 164 4.93 11.49 -4.14
N GLY A 165 6.12 11.85 -4.63
CA GLY A 165 6.36 13.10 -5.35
C GLY A 165 6.27 14.37 -4.50
N VAL A 166 6.22 14.26 -3.16
CA VAL A 166 6.41 15.38 -2.24
C VAL A 166 7.91 15.56 -1.99
N THR A 167 8.48 16.63 -2.54
CA THR A 167 9.92 16.96 -2.36
C THR A 167 10.17 17.97 -1.24
N ASP A 168 9.14 18.69 -0.79
CA ASP A 168 9.23 19.62 0.32
C ASP A 168 8.64 18.98 1.58
N PRO A 169 9.45 18.66 2.61
CA PRO A 169 8.97 18.02 3.82
C PRO A 169 7.85 18.78 4.54
N ASP A 170 7.79 20.11 4.44
CA ASP A 170 6.72 20.88 5.09
C ASP A 170 5.33 20.52 4.52
N ARG A 171 5.27 20.10 3.25
CA ARG A 171 4.02 19.63 2.64
C ARG A 171 3.48 18.37 3.30
N ILE A 172 4.33 17.47 3.80
CA ILE A 172 3.89 16.28 4.54
C ILE A 172 3.19 16.67 5.85
N ALA A 173 3.76 17.63 6.59
CA ALA A 173 3.12 18.15 7.81
C ALA A 173 1.78 18.81 7.48
N ASP A 174 1.73 19.63 6.43
CA ASP A 174 0.49 20.28 5.96
C ASP A 174 -0.58 19.26 5.56
N MET A 175 -0.21 18.13 4.95
CA MET A 175 -1.16 17.06 4.60
C MET A 175 -1.81 16.48 5.86
N VAL A 176 -1.04 16.23 6.91
CA VAL A 176 -1.59 15.74 8.19
C VAL A 176 -2.52 16.78 8.81
N ASP A 177 -2.12 18.05 8.80
CA ASP A 177 -2.92 19.13 9.38
C ASP A 177 -4.23 19.35 8.58
N GLN A 178 -4.19 19.23 7.25
CA GLN A 178 -5.38 19.26 6.37
C GLN A 178 -6.32 18.07 6.63
N ALA A 179 -5.79 16.84 6.73
CA ALA A 179 -6.59 15.65 7.00
C ALA A 179 -7.29 15.73 8.36
N ARG A 180 -6.62 16.28 9.38
CA ARG A 180 -7.19 16.52 10.72
C ARG A 180 -8.20 17.65 10.77
N ALA A 181 -8.16 18.57 9.81
CA ALA A 181 -9.11 19.68 9.70
C ALA A 181 -10.40 19.30 8.94
N LEU A 182 -10.50 18.07 8.41
CA LEU A 182 -11.72 17.59 7.75
C LEU A 182 -12.91 17.60 8.73
N PRO A 183 -14.11 18.03 8.30
CA PRO A 183 -15.29 18.12 9.17
C PRO A 183 -15.63 16.84 9.93
N SER A 184 -15.48 15.68 9.28
CA SER A 184 -15.80 14.37 9.83
C SER A 184 -14.61 13.72 10.57
N TYR A 185 -13.47 14.40 10.68
CA TYR A 185 -12.32 13.89 11.41
C TYR A 185 -12.63 13.72 12.90
N ARG A 186 -12.22 12.56 13.42
CA ARG A 186 -12.13 12.25 14.84
C ARG A 186 -10.72 11.75 15.15
N PRO A 187 -10.22 11.86 16.40
CA PRO A 187 -8.91 11.35 16.75
C PRO A 187 -8.73 9.89 16.31
N MET A 188 -7.86 9.69 15.31
CA MET A 188 -7.55 8.39 14.71
C MET A 188 -6.14 8.40 14.11
N PRO A 189 -5.52 7.23 13.92
CA PRO A 189 -4.21 7.14 13.29
C PRO A 189 -4.20 7.75 11.88
N VAL A 190 -3.10 8.41 11.55
CA VAL A 190 -2.80 8.92 10.21
C VAL A 190 -1.47 8.30 9.81
N LEU A 191 -1.44 7.66 8.64
CA LEU A 191 -0.27 6.94 8.15
C LEU A 191 0.01 7.36 6.73
N PHE A 192 1.26 7.73 6.46
CA PHE A 192 1.79 7.63 5.12
C PHE A 192 2.25 6.19 4.92
N ILE A 193 1.63 5.46 4.00
CA ILE A 193 1.96 4.04 3.76
C ILE A 193 2.91 3.84 2.58
N GLU A 194 3.07 4.87 1.77
CA GLU A 194 3.94 4.89 0.60
C GLU A 194 4.55 6.30 0.47
N ASP A 195 5.87 6.40 0.33
CA ASP A 195 6.58 7.65 0.04
C ASP A 195 7.96 7.33 -0.58
N ASP A 196 8.27 8.00 -1.69
CA ASP A 196 9.50 7.87 -2.49
C ASP A 196 10.55 8.96 -2.21
N HIS A 197 10.45 9.63 -1.07
CA HIS A 197 11.42 10.62 -0.63
C HIS A 197 12.61 10.00 0.14
N PHE A 198 13.83 10.22 -0.36
CA PHE A 198 15.02 9.48 0.09
C PHE A 198 16.11 10.31 0.80
N GLU A 199 15.86 11.58 1.12
CA GLU A 199 16.87 12.46 1.75
C GLU A 199 17.04 12.19 3.27
N PHE A 200 17.23 10.92 3.65
CA PHE A 200 17.31 10.48 5.05
C PHE A 200 18.52 11.03 5.80
N ASP A 201 19.53 11.53 5.10
CA ASP A 201 20.71 12.20 5.66
C ASP A 201 20.48 13.68 5.98
N GLN A 202 19.37 14.27 5.49
CA GLN A 202 18.99 15.65 5.77
C GLN A 202 18.25 15.77 7.10
N PRO A 203 18.44 16.89 7.85
CA PRO A 203 17.78 17.11 9.13
C PRO A 203 16.26 17.28 8.99
N SER A 204 15.79 17.72 7.82
CA SER A 204 14.39 17.75 7.43
C SER A 204 14.20 16.85 6.21
N ASN A 205 13.31 15.88 6.32
CA ASN A 205 12.89 14.99 5.24
C ASN A 205 11.45 14.53 5.53
N ASN A 206 10.78 13.93 4.54
CA ASN A 206 9.38 13.53 4.68
C ASN A 206 9.12 12.59 5.88
N PHE A 207 10.02 11.64 6.15
CA PHE A 207 9.90 10.73 7.28
C PHE A 207 9.91 11.51 8.61
N VAL A 208 10.89 12.38 8.83
CA VAL A 208 10.97 13.23 10.03
C VAL A 208 9.77 14.18 10.13
N SER A 209 9.31 14.72 9.01
CA SER A 209 8.14 15.61 8.96
C SER A 209 6.85 14.91 9.40
N ALA A 210 6.59 13.70 8.90
CA ALA A 210 5.45 12.89 9.32
C ALA A 210 5.49 12.61 10.84
N LEU A 211 6.65 12.20 11.36
CA LEU A 211 6.84 11.94 12.79
C LEU A 211 6.59 13.18 13.64
N SER A 212 6.96 14.38 13.16
CA SER A 212 6.71 15.64 13.87
C SER A 212 5.22 15.92 14.11
N ARG A 213 4.33 15.27 13.35
CA ARG A 213 2.88 15.34 13.47
C ARG A 213 2.26 14.08 14.05
N TYR A 214 3.05 13.15 14.60
CA TYR A 214 2.59 11.85 15.08
C TYR A 214 1.85 11.05 14.00
N ALA A 215 2.32 11.15 12.75
CA ALA A 215 1.89 10.29 11.65
C ALA A 215 2.98 9.27 11.35
N SER A 216 2.59 8.03 11.03
CA SER A 216 3.52 7.00 10.57
C SER A 216 4.00 7.32 9.15
N TRP A 217 5.12 6.72 8.75
CA TRP A 217 5.71 6.89 7.43
C TRP A 217 6.15 5.54 6.85
N GLY A 218 5.95 5.35 5.54
CA GLY A 218 6.15 4.09 4.84
C GLY A 218 7.17 4.26 3.72
N TYR A 219 8.19 3.38 3.71
CA TYR A 219 9.27 3.43 2.74
C TYR A 219 8.87 2.76 1.42
N PHE A 220 8.81 3.54 0.35
CA PHE A 220 8.54 3.05 -1.00
C PHE A 220 9.71 3.36 -1.92
N ASP A 221 10.42 2.32 -2.35
CA ASP A 221 11.61 2.47 -3.20
C ASP A 221 11.41 1.72 -4.53
N PRO A 222 10.82 2.37 -5.53
CA PRO A 222 10.64 1.78 -6.86
C PRO A 222 11.92 1.86 -7.72
N GLY A 223 13.08 2.18 -7.13
CA GLY A 223 14.32 2.37 -7.88
C GLY A 223 14.23 3.59 -8.81
N GLU A 224 14.39 3.36 -10.12
CA GLU A 224 14.27 4.40 -11.15
C GLU A 224 12.83 4.92 -11.34
N GLY A 225 11.82 4.21 -10.83
CA GLY A 225 10.41 4.63 -10.89
C GLY A 225 10.04 5.76 -9.92
N ALA A 226 10.98 6.21 -9.08
CA ALA A 226 10.69 7.24 -8.08
C ALA A 226 10.27 8.56 -8.75
N GLY A 227 9.28 9.23 -8.19
CA GLY A 227 8.59 10.37 -8.80
C GLY A 227 7.37 10.00 -9.64
N GLY A 228 6.93 8.73 -9.59
CA GLY A 228 5.70 8.24 -10.23
C GLY A 228 5.89 7.64 -11.63
N GLY A 229 7.11 7.22 -11.97
CA GLY A 229 7.39 6.45 -13.19
C GLY A 229 7.24 4.95 -12.96
N ALA A 230 6.99 4.18 -14.01
CA ALA A 230 7.14 2.74 -13.93
C ALA A 230 8.60 2.36 -14.21
N ALA A 231 9.09 1.31 -13.56
CA ALA A 231 10.42 0.78 -13.78
C ALA A 231 10.45 -0.73 -13.58
N SER A 232 11.34 -1.41 -14.30
CA SER A 232 11.67 -2.80 -14.05
C SER A 232 12.61 -2.92 -12.85
N GLY A 233 12.59 -4.07 -12.17
CA GLY A 233 13.56 -4.36 -11.11
C GLY A 233 14.94 -4.69 -11.69
N ASP A 234 16.01 -4.22 -11.04
CA ASP A 234 17.40 -4.43 -11.47
C ASP A 234 18.20 -5.31 -10.49
N TYR A 235 17.53 -5.86 -9.45
CA TYR A 235 18.12 -6.64 -8.35
C TYR A 235 19.16 -5.87 -7.50
N THR A 236 19.24 -4.55 -7.65
CA THR A 236 20.17 -3.66 -6.94
C THR A 236 19.37 -2.64 -6.13
N GLU A 237 18.62 -1.79 -6.82
CA GLU A 237 17.83 -0.72 -6.23
C GLU A 237 16.40 -1.20 -5.90
N GLY A 238 15.77 -0.52 -4.95
CA GLY A 238 14.37 -0.72 -4.63
C GLY A 238 13.98 -1.97 -3.84
N TYR A 239 12.72 -1.98 -3.39
CA TYR A 239 12.07 -3.10 -2.69
C TYR A 239 10.74 -3.54 -3.35
N GLN A 240 10.37 -2.93 -4.48
CA GLN A 240 9.04 -3.05 -5.07
C GLN A 240 9.03 -3.85 -6.36
N ASN A 241 10.00 -3.60 -7.24
CA ASN A 241 10.00 -4.15 -8.59
C ASN A 241 10.78 -5.46 -8.65
N VAL A 242 10.16 -6.51 -9.18
CA VAL A 242 10.80 -7.82 -9.34
C VAL A 242 11.78 -7.82 -10.52
N PRO A 243 12.94 -8.51 -10.40
CA PRO A 243 13.42 -9.25 -9.24
C PRO A 243 13.96 -8.35 -8.11
N ILE A 244 13.63 -8.68 -6.85
CA ILE A 244 13.94 -7.85 -5.67
C ILE A 244 15.15 -8.41 -4.90
N ASN A 245 16.03 -7.52 -4.45
CA ASN A 245 17.04 -7.82 -3.44
C ASN A 245 16.62 -7.22 -2.08
N TRP A 246 16.17 -8.10 -1.17
CA TRP A 246 15.69 -7.74 0.16
C TRP A 246 16.81 -7.35 1.15
N GLY A 247 18.08 -7.44 0.76
CA GLY A 247 19.20 -6.98 1.57
C GLY A 247 19.29 -5.46 1.67
N ILE A 248 20.11 -4.97 2.60
CA ILE A 248 20.48 -3.55 2.74
C ILE A 248 21.74 -3.32 1.90
N ASN A 249 21.59 -3.30 0.58
CA ASN A 249 22.71 -3.39 -0.37
C ASN A 249 23.09 -2.07 -1.07
N THR A 250 22.35 -0.98 -0.84
CA THR A 250 22.58 0.32 -1.48
C THR A 250 22.68 1.43 -0.42
N PRO A 251 23.37 2.56 -0.72
CA PRO A 251 23.43 3.69 0.20
C PRO A 251 22.05 4.22 0.61
N ARG A 252 21.07 4.21 -0.32
CA ARG A 252 19.68 4.61 -0.06
C ARG A 252 19.03 3.71 0.99
N LYS A 253 19.12 2.40 0.81
CA LYS A 253 18.60 1.40 1.77
C LYS A 253 19.29 1.55 3.14
N GLN A 254 20.62 1.69 3.16
CA GLN A 254 21.36 1.90 4.40
C GLN A 254 20.91 3.15 5.15
N ALA A 255 20.75 4.28 4.44
CA ALA A 255 20.35 5.54 5.04
C ALA A 255 18.93 5.48 5.65
N PHE A 256 17.99 4.76 5.01
CA PHE A 256 16.67 4.51 5.59
C PHE A 256 16.78 3.76 6.93
N PHE A 257 17.48 2.63 6.96
CA PHE A 257 17.61 1.82 8.18
C PHE A 257 18.39 2.54 9.28
N ASP A 258 19.40 3.35 8.93
CA ASP A 258 20.14 4.19 9.89
C ASP A 258 19.23 5.25 10.54
N LEU A 259 18.32 5.87 9.78
CA LEU A 259 17.34 6.80 10.33
C LEU A 259 16.29 6.07 11.17
N LEU A 260 15.79 4.94 10.70
CA LEU A 260 14.82 4.11 11.43
C LEU A 260 15.37 3.69 12.79
N GLN A 261 16.62 3.21 12.85
CA GLN A 261 17.32 2.86 14.08
C GLN A 261 17.37 4.03 15.07
N LYS A 262 17.67 5.25 14.61
CA LYS A 262 17.68 6.45 15.48
C LYS A 262 16.30 6.78 16.05
N VAL A 263 15.24 6.57 15.26
CA VAL A 263 13.85 6.84 15.67
C VAL A 263 13.36 5.79 16.67
N THR A 264 13.64 4.52 16.44
CA THR A 264 13.12 3.40 17.27
C THR A 264 14.00 3.09 18.48
N GLY A 265 15.29 3.47 18.44
CA GLY A 265 16.26 3.12 19.47
C GLY A 265 16.70 1.64 19.45
N ALA A 266 16.42 0.93 18.34
CA ALA A 266 16.74 -0.48 18.15
C ALA A 266 18.20 -0.73 17.74
#